data_AF-A0A2T4J6G5-F1
#
_entry.id   AF-A0A2T4J6G5-F1
#
_cell.length_a   1.000
_cell.length_b   1.000
_cell.length_c   1.000
_cell.angle_alpha   90.00
_cell.angle_beta   90.00
_cell.angle_gamma   90.00
#
_symmetry.space_group_name_H-M   'P 1'
#
loop_
_entity.id
_entity.type
_entity.pdbx_description
1 polymer ?
#
loop_
_entity_poly.entity_id
_entity_poly.type
_entity_poly.pdbx_seq_one_letter_code
_entity_poly.pdbx_strand_id
1 'polypeptide(L)'
;DGFALILGDLGSVLATGGVLTSVSSIVAVQGAKDTITTGDGEAWVFGGEGNDTITDGEGAAVILGDLGRVTLADGIIVRVEATEVLRGGDDLITTG
;
A
#
# COMPACT_ATOMS: atom_id res chain seq x y z
N ASP A 1 -0.67 17.46 -2.40
CA ASP A 1 -1.79 17.62 -3.35
C ASP A 1 -1.47 16.92 -4.67
N GLY A 2 -1.45 15.61 -4.64
CA GLY A 2 -1.20 14.75 -5.80
C GLY A 2 -1.52 13.30 -5.47
N PHE A 3 -1.27 12.40 -6.41
CA PHE A 3 -1.34 10.96 -6.15
C PHE A 3 -0.02 10.46 -5.55
N ALA A 4 -0.09 9.76 -4.42
CA ALA A 4 1.04 9.07 -3.80
C ALA A 4 0.86 7.54 -3.90
N LEU A 5 1.91 6.84 -4.31
CA LEU A 5 2.01 5.39 -4.20
C LEU A 5 3.25 5.03 -3.39
N ILE A 6 3.05 4.38 -2.25
CA ILE A 6 4.09 4.05 -1.29
C ILE A 6 4.06 2.55 -0.97
N LEU A 7 5.23 1.92 -1.06
CA LEU A 7 5.51 0.57 -0.57
C LEU A 7 6.55 0.76 0.55
N GLY A 8 6.21 0.42 1.79
CA GLY A 8 7.13 0.48 2.93
C GLY A 8 8.27 -0.52 2.75
N ASP A 9 7.88 -1.77 2.49
CA ASP A 9 8.77 -2.88 2.19
C ASP A 9 8.97 -3.16 0.68
N LEU A 10 9.51 -4.34 0.38
CA LEU A 10 9.60 -4.85 -0.98
C LEU A 10 8.22 -4.91 -1.64
N GLY A 11 8.16 -4.48 -2.89
CA GLY A 11 6.95 -4.56 -3.69
C GLY A 11 7.20 -4.48 -5.19
N SER A 12 6.11 -4.53 -5.95
CA SER A 12 6.10 -4.48 -7.40
C SER A 12 4.97 -3.60 -7.91
N VAL A 13 5.26 -2.87 -8.98
CA VAL A 13 4.30 -2.02 -9.70
C VAL A 13 4.31 -2.44 -11.16
N LEU A 14 3.14 -2.80 -11.68
CA LEU A 14 2.95 -3.19 -13.07
C LEU A 14 2.08 -2.16 -13.78
N ALA A 15 2.59 -1.64 -14.90
CA ALA A 15 1.89 -0.71 -15.77
C ALA A 15 1.98 -1.14 -17.23
N THR A 16 0.90 -0.95 -17.98
CA THR A 16 0.86 -1.17 -19.44
C THR A 16 0.48 0.15 -20.11
N GLY A 17 1.32 0.64 -21.02
CA GLY A 17 1.06 1.91 -21.70
C GLY A 17 0.95 3.13 -20.76
N GLY A 18 1.58 3.07 -19.58
CA GLY A 18 1.50 4.12 -18.56
C GLY A 18 0.29 4.02 -17.62
N VAL A 19 -0.57 3.02 -17.79
CA VAL A 19 -1.72 2.78 -16.91
C VAL A 19 -1.39 1.66 -15.93
N LEU A 20 -1.60 1.90 -14.63
CA LEU A 20 -1.41 0.89 -13.59
C LEU A 20 -2.35 -0.30 -13.80
N THR A 21 -1.83 -1.51 -13.56
CA THR A 21 -2.58 -2.77 -13.68
C THR A 21 -2.50 -3.61 -12.41
N SER A 22 -1.38 -3.52 -11.69
CA SER A 22 -1.22 -4.17 -10.39
C SER A 22 -0.19 -3.43 -9.55
N VAL A 23 -0.45 -3.33 -8.25
CA VAL A 23 0.49 -2.91 -7.22
C VAL A 23 0.44 -3.94 -6.11
N SER A 24 1.60 -4.42 -5.64
CA SER A 24 1.66 -5.43 -4.59
C SER A 24 2.87 -5.23 -3.70
N SER A 25 2.70 -5.30 -2.39
CA SER A 25 3.82 -5.66 -1.49
C SER A 25 4.07 -7.16 -1.59
N ILE A 26 5.31 -7.58 -1.34
CA ILE A 26 5.75 -8.98 -1.46
C ILE A 26 6.47 -9.42 -0.19
N VAL A 27 6.33 -10.69 0.17
CA VAL A 27 6.98 -11.29 1.34
C VAL A 27 8.50 -11.11 1.25
N ALA A 28 9.10 -10.55 2.30
CA ALA A 28 10.54 -10.48 2.48
C ALA A 28 11.03 -11.65 3.34
N VAL A 29 12.35 -11.80 3.47
CA VAL A 29 12.92 -12.79 4.42
C VAL A 29 12.69 -12.32 5.87
N GLN A 30 12.63 -11.00 6.08
CA GLN A 30 12.31 -10.33 7.32
C GLN A 30 11.94 -8.88 6.98
N GLY A 31 10.65 -8.55 6.92
CA GLY A 31 10.23 -7.15 6.81
C GLY A 31 10.41 -6.39 8.13
N ALA A 32 10.50 -5.08 7.99
CA ALA A 32 10.79 -4.16 9.08
C ALA A 32 9.57 -3.32 9.42
N LYS A 33 9.54 -2.79 10.64
CA LYS A 33 8.59 -1.73 10.98
C LYS A 33 8.88 -0.49 10.13
N ASP A 34 7.85 0.01 9.46
CA ASP A 34 7.86 1.26 8.73
C ASP A 34 7.14 2.40 9.45
N THR A 35 7.54 3.63 9.11
CA THR A 35 6.85 4.85 9.51
C THR A 35 6.57 5.66 8.26
N ILE A 36 5.29 5.72 7.87
CA ILE A 36 4.84 6.30 6.61
C ILE A 36 3.95 7.49 6.92
N THR A 37 4.24 8.62 6.29
CA THR A 37 3.38 9.80 6.32
C THR A 37 3.14 10.30 4.90
N THR A 38 1.88 10.39 4.51
CA THR A 38 1.47 11.04 3.26
C THR A 38 1.01 12.48 3.58
N GLY A 39 0.82 13.28 2.53
CA GLY A 39 0.09 14.54 2.63
C GLY A 39 -1.29 14.43 2.00
N ASP A 40 -1.99 15.55 1.90
CA ASP A 40 -3.32 15.58 1.28
C ASP A 40 -3.28 15.16 -0.20
N GLY A 41 -4.32 14.44 -0.63
CA GLY A 41 -4.48 13.94 -1.98
C GLY A 41 -4.93 12.48 -2.02
N GLU A 42 -4.80 11.85 -3.19
CA GLU A 42 -5.06 10.42 -3.30
C GLU A 42 -3.81 9.63 -2.90
N ALA A 43 -3.95 8.63 -2.03
CA ALA A 43 -2.80 7.89 -1.51
C ALA A 43 -3.04 6.37 -1.52
N TRP A 44 -2.10 5.61 -2.08
CA TRP A 44 -2.06 4.16 -1.97
C TRP A 44 -0.82 3.76 -1.16
N VAL A 45 -1.05 3.12 -0.03
CA VAL A 45 0.00 2.77 0.93
C VAL A 45 -0.08 1.28 1.26
N PHE A 46 1.08 0.63 1.23
CA PHE A 46 1.28 -0.75 1.66
C PHE A 46 2.39 -0.72 2.70
N GLY A 47 2.10 -1.08 3.96
CA GLY A 47 3.11 -1.15 5.01
C GLY A 47 4.07 -2.30 4.72
N GLY A 48 3.60 -3.55 4.80
CA GLY A 48 4.38 -4.72 4.42
C GLY A 48 4.39 -5.78 5.50
N GLU A 49 5.56 -6.31 5.83
CA GLU A 49 5.75 -7.16 7.00
C GLU A 49 6.37 -6.32 8.11
N GLY A 50 5.69 -6.11 9.21
CA GLY A 50 6.18 -5.25 10.27
C GLY A 50 5.04 -4.73 11.13
N ASN A 51 5.40 -4.06 12.22
CA ASN A 51 4.41 -3.32 13.00
C ASN A 51 4.41 -1.88 12.53
N ASP A 52 3.61 -1.57 11.52
CA ASP A 52 3.76 -0.33 10.78
C ASP A 52 3.01 0.83 11.43
N THR A 53 3.49 2.04 11.18
CA THR A 53 2.82 3.27 11.61
C THR A 53 2.57 4.13 10.38
N ILE A 54 1.30 4.23 9.99
CA ILE A 54 0.87 4.91 8.77
C ILE A 54 -0.02 6.09 9.15
N THR A 55 0.35 7.28 8.70
CA THR A 55 -0.45 8.50 8.82
C THR A 55 -0.75 9.04 7.44
N ASP A 56 -2.02 9.12 7.10
CA ASP A 56 -2.51 9.67 5.85
C ASP A 56 -3.15 11.05 6.05
N GLY A 57 -3.02 11.92 5.05
CA GLY A 57 -3.67 13.23 5.02
C GLY A 57 -5.14 13.15 4.61
N GLU A 58 -5.71 14.29 4.22
CA GLU A 58 -7.08 14.34 3.70
C GLU A 58 -7.13 13.85 2.24
N GLY A 59 -8.15 13.06 1.89
CA GLY A 59 -8.39 12.63 0.51
C GLY A 59 -8.81 11.17 0.38
N ALA A 60 -8.78 10.65 -0.84
CA ALA A 60 -9.14 9.26 -1.11
C ALA A 60 -7.92 8.36 -0.89
N ALA A 61 -8.04 7.34 -0.04
CA ALA A 61 -6.91 6.48 0.27
C ALA A 61 -7.23 4.98 0.17
N VAL A 62 -6.21 4.22 -0.25
CA VAL A 62 -6.16 2.76 -0.15
C VAL A 62 -4.96 2.42 0.71
N ILE A 63 -5.20 1.96 1.93
CA ILE A 63 -4.14 1.63 2.87
C ILE A 63 -4.27 0.17 3.25
N LEU A 64 -3.22 -0.60 2.99
CA LEU A 64 -3.00 -1.93 3.52
C LEU A 64 -1.84 -1.83 4.52
N GLY A 65 -2.11 -2.11 5.79
CA GLY A 65 -1.06 -2.16 6.79
C GLY A 65 -0.08 -3.30 6.48
N ASP A 66 -0.61 -4.46 6.15
CA ASP A 66 0.19 -5.63 5.82
C ASP A 66 0.48 -5.82 4.31
N LEU A 67 1.01 -7.00 3.99
CA LEU A 67 1.13 -7.56 2.65
C LEU A 67 -0.21 -7.61 1.90
N GLY A 68 -0.25 -6.98 0.73
CA GLY A 68 -1.42 -7.05 -0.12
C GLY A 68 -1.23 -6.55 -1.53
N ARG A 69 -2.34 -6.59 -2.28
CA ARG A 69 -2.38 -6.28 -3.71
C ARG A 69 -3.60 -5.48 -4.08
N VAL A 70 -3.38 -4.47 -4.92
CA VAL A 70 -4.40 -3.74 -5.66
C VAL A 70 -4.32 -4.16 -7.12
N THR A 71 -5.43 -4.64 -7.67
CA THR A 71 -5.58 -4.99 -9.10
C THR A 71 -6.47 -3.96 -9.77
N LEU A 72 -6.06 -3.52 -10.96
CA LEU A 72 -6.77 -2.53 -11.75
C LEU A 72 -7.18 -3.10 -13.11
N ALA A 73 -8.31 -2.62 -13.62
CA ALA A 73 -8.71 -2.75 -15.02
C ALA A 73 -8.89 -1.34 -15.59
N ASP A 74 -8.17 -1.03 -16.67
CA ASP A 74 -8.22 0.28 -17.34
C ASP A 74 -8.01 1.48 -16.39
N GLY A 75 -7.11 1.32 -15.42
CA GLY A 75 -6.79 2.37 -14.43
C GLY A 75 -7.77 2.46 -13.25
N ILE A 76 -8.81 1.60 -13.22
CA ILE A 76 -9.81 1.57 -12.15
C ILE A 76 -9.54 0.39 -11.23
N ILE A 77 -9.57 0.62 -9.92
CA ILE A 77 -9.46 -0.45 -8.92
C ILE A 77 -10.64 -1.40 -9.07
N VAL A 78 -10.34 -2.69 -9.27
CA VAL A 78 -11.34 -3.76 -9.33
C VAL A 78 -11.21 -4.75 -8.18
N ARG A 79 -10.06 -4.78 -7.50
CA ARG A 79 -9.81 -5.64 -6.36
C ARG A 79 -8.75 -5.06 -5.44
N VAL A 80 -9.01 -5.17 -4.14
CA VAL A 80 -8.03 -4.94 -3.07
C VAL A 80 -8.07 -6.18 -2.18
N GLU A 81 -6.92 -6.76 -1.88
CA GLU A 81 -6.84 -7.98 -1.07
C GLU A 81 -5.54 -8.07 -0.27
N ALA A 82 -5.60 -8.68 0.91
CA ALA A 82 -4.42 -9.20 1.57
C ALA A 82 -3.87 -10.41 0.79
N THR A 83 -2.56 -10.50 0.66
CA THR A 83 -1.90 -11.62 -0.06
C THR A 83 -1.24 -12.62 0.87
N GLU A 84 -1.06 -12.24 2.13
CA GLU A 84 -0.54 -13.09 3.19
C GLU A 84 -1.29 -12.74 4.49
N VAL A 85 -1.58 -13.74 5.30
CA VAL A 85 -2.39 -13.57 6.52
C VAL A 85 -1.66 -14.02 7.78
N LEU A 86 -0.49 -14.62 7.62
CA LEU A 86 0.33 -15.13 8.72
C LEU A 86 1.50 -14.21 9.07
N ARG A 87 1.81 -13.26 8.19
CA ARG A 87 2.95 -12.35 8.28
C ARG A 87 2.45 -10.97 7.91
N GLY A 88 2.36 -10.13 8.92
CA GLY A 88 1.79 -8.79 8.82
C GLY A 88 2.39 -8.02 9.98
N GLY A 89 1.70 -8.05 11.11
CA GLY A 89 2.17 -7.49 12.37
C GLY A 89 1.00 -6.78 13.02
N ASP A 90 1.30 -5.92 13.99
CA ASP A 90 0.30 -5.03 14.57
C ASP A 90 0.51 -3.61 14.02
N ASP A 91 -0.41 -3.16 13.17
CA ASP A 91 -0.34 -1.84 12.52
C ASP A 91 -1.13 -0.76 13.25
N LEU A 92 -0.63 0.47 13.16
CA LEU A 92 -1.35 1.68 13.53
C LEU A 92 -1.57 2.53 12.28
N ILE A 93 -2.84 2.72 11.91
CA ILE A 93 -3.25 3.54 10.76
C ILE A 93 -4.11 4.70 11.24
N THR A 94 -3.72 5.92 10.86
CA THR A 94 -4.48 7.16 11.10
C THR A 94 -4.72 7.84 9.76
N THR A 95 -5.96 8.26 9.47
CA THR A 95 -6.34 8.97 8.23
C THR A 95 -6.96 10.33 8.55
N GLY A 96 -6.91 11.24 7.57
CA GLY A 96 -7.70 12.49 7.56
C GLY A 96 -9.20 12.23 7.53
#